data_AF-Q8DTI2-F1
#
_entry.id   AF-Q8DTI2-F1
#
_cell.length_a   1.000
_cell.length_b   1.000
_cell.length_c   1.000
_cell.angle_alpha   90.00
_cell.angle_beta   90.00
_cell.angle_gamma   90.00
#
_symmetry.space_group_name_H-M   'P 1'
#
loop_
_entity.id
_entity.type
_entity.pdbx_description
1 polymer ?
#
loop_
_entity_poly.entity_id
_entity_poly.type
_entity_poly.pdbx_seq_one_letter_code
_entity_poly.pdbx_strand_id
1 'polypeptide(L)' 'MFHKENPDYNRKQYGFYILADLVPDDHFLIQVDVVNFSFIYDLVENTYSFDNDRHSLDLIMLIKIPLFQYFHIRSINH' A
#
# COMPACT_ATOMS: atom_id res chain seq x y z
N MET A 1 35.40 -31.06 -26.25
CA MET A 1 35.52 -30.45 -24.91
C MET A 1 34.22 -30.75 -24.19
N PHE A 2 34.29 -31.50 -23.09
CA PHE A 2 33.13 -32.12 -22.43
C PHE A 2 32.14 -31.06 -21.94
N HIS A 3 30.85 -31.21 -22.31
CA HIS A 3 29.77 -30.57 -21.58
C HIS A 3 29.76 -31.15 -20.17
N LYS A 4 30.26 -30.36 -19.22
CA LYS A 4 30.13 -30.65 -17.79
C LYS A 4 28.76 -30.12 -17.39
N GLU A 5 27.73 -30.98 -17.44
CA GLU A 5 26.49 -30.70 -16.74
C GLU A 5 26.84 -30.54 -15.26
N ASN A 6 26.67 -29.31 -14.75
CA ASN A 6 26.96 -29.00 -13.36
C ASN A 6 25.75 -29.48 -12.53
N PRO A 7 25.87 -30.50 -11.66
CA PRO A 7 24.73 -31.03 -10.90
C PRO A 7 24.21 -30.07 -9.82
N ASP A 8 24.82 -28.90 -9.69
CA ASP A 8 24.54 -27.85 -8.70
C ASP A 8 23.47 -26.82 -9.11
N TYR A 9 22.83 -26.95 -10.28
CA TYR A 9 21.80 -25.97 -10.72
C TYR A 9 20.48 -26.03 -9.91
N ASN A 10 20.35 -26.93 -8.94
CA ASN A 10 19.18 -27.02 -8.06
C ASN A 10 19.39 -26.30 -6.71
N ARG A 11 20.14 -25.19 -6.70
CA ARG A 11 20.23 -24.31 -5.53
C ARG A 11 18.99 -23.43 -5.49
N LYS A 12 18.00 -23.82 -4.69
CA LYS A 12 16.90 -22.93 -4.27
C LYS A 12 17.50 -21.80 -3.43
N GLN A 13 17.98 -20.76 -4.09
CA GLN A 13 18.48 -19.55 -3.42
C GLN A 13 17.27 -18.76 -2.93
N TYR A 14 17.19 -18.55 -1.62
CA TYR A 14 16.17 -17.71 -1.00
C TYR A 14 16.72 -16.28 -0.92
N GLY A 15 16.07 -15.35 -1.63
CA GLY A 15 16.32 -13.92 -1.47
C GLY A 15 15.41 -13.35 -0.39
N PHE A 16 15.98 -12.54 0.51
CA PHE A 16 15.18 -11.74 1.43
C PHE A 16 14.81 -10.45 0.70
N TYR A 17 13.51 -10.19 0.57
CA TYR A 17 12.97 -8.96 0.00
C TYR A 17 12.07 -8.31 1.04
N ILE A 18 12.11 -6.99 1.12
CA ILE A 18 11.08 -6.24 1.83
C ILE A 18 9.92 -5.98 0.88
N LEU A 19 8.70 -5.82 1.41
CA LEU A 19 7.51 -5.53 0.61
C LEU A 19 7.70 -4.33 -0.33
N ALA A 20 8.50 -3.34 0.08
CA ALA A 20 8.85 -2.19 -0.74
C ALA A 20 9.64 -2.57 -2.00
N ASP A 21 10.49 -3.61 -1.96
CA ASP A 21 11.27 -4.05 -3.13
C ASP A 21 10.40 -4.76 -4.19
N LEU A 22 9.21 -5.24 -3.78
CA LEU A 22 8.28 -5.99 -4.62
C LEU A 22 7.21 -5.09 -5.27
N VAL A 23 7.09 -3.84 -4.81
CA VAL A 23 6.10 -2.87 -5.30
C VAL A 23 6.84 -1.77 -6.05
N PRO A 24 6.55 -1.53 -7.35
CA PRO A 24 7.20 -0.47 -8.12
C PRO A 24 7.07 0.89 -7.43
N ASP A 25 8.11 1.74 -7.50
CA ASP A 25 8.09 3.07 -6.88
C ASP A 25 6.96 3.98 -7.40
N ASP A 26 6.55 3.77 -8.66
CA ASP A 26 5.43 4.49 -9.28
C ASP A 26 4.05 3.91 -8.89
N HIS A 27 4.02 2.95 -7.96
CA HIS A 27 2.77 2.38 -7.51
C HIS A 27 2.00 3.37 -6.65
N PHE A 28 0.73 3.56 -7.00
CA PHE A 28 -0.16 4.52 -6.36
C PHE A 28 -0.26 4.37 -4.83
N LEU A 29 -0.14 3.15 -4.30
CA LEU A 29 -0.13 2.92 -2.84
C LEU A 29 1.00 3.67 -2.13
N ILE A 30 2.19 3.73 -2.74
CA ILE A 30 3.35 4.45 -2.20
C ILE A 30 3.08 5.95 -2.27
N GLN A 31 2.51 6.42 -3.38
CA GLN A 31 2.16 7.84 -3.56
C GLN A 31 1.12 8.31 -2.54
N VAL A 32 0.10 7.51 -2.26
CA VAL A 32 -0.91 7.83 -1.24
C VAL A 32 -0.32 7.86 0.16
N ASP A 33 0.66 6.99 0.47
CA ASP A 33 1.27 6.99 1.80
C ASP A 33 2.23 8.16 2.02
N VAL A 34 2.80 8.73 0.96
CA VAL A 34 3.59 9.98 1.01
C VAL A 34 2.69 11.20 1.27
N VAL A 35 1.42 11.14 0.90
CA VAL A 35 0.47 12.24 1.13
C VAL A 35 0.07 12.31 2.61
N ASN A 36 0.37 13.44 3.24
CA ASN A 36 -0.07 13.71 4.61
C ASN A 36 -1.55 14.11 4.62
N PHE A 37 -2.39 13.25 5.20
CA PHE A 37 -3.84 13.45 5.32
C PHE A 37 -4.27 14.12 6.63
N SER A 38 -3.34 14.58 7.48
CA SER A 38 -3.66 15.23 8.76
C SER A 38 -4.59 16.44 8.64
N PHE A 39 -4.50 17.19 7.52
CA PHE A 39 -5.38 18.33 7.24
C PHE A 39 -6.87 17.98 7.24
N ILE A 40 -7.21 16.70 7.04
CA ILE A 40 -8.61 16.24 7.07
C ILE A 40 -9.16 16.38 8.49
N TYR A 41 -8.37 16.10 9.53
CA TYR A 41 -8.83 16.26 10.90
C TYR A 41 -9.18 17.71 11.20
N ASP A 42 -8.37 18.66 10.74
CA ASP A 42 -8.65 20.10 10.88
C ASP A 42 -9.94 20.50 10.14
N LEU A 43 -10.19 19.91 8.96
CA LEU A 43 -11.38 20.20 8.15
C LEU A 43 -12.67 19.69 8.80
N VAL A 44 -12.63 18.51 9.42
CA VAL A 44 -13.80 17.83 9.96
C VAL A 44 -13.93 17.93 11.48
N GLU A 45 -13.04 18.68 12.15
CA GLU A 45 -13.02 18.89 13.60
C GLU A 45 -14.41 19.26 14.15
N ASN A 46 -15.10 20.19 13.49
CA ASN A 46 -16.43 20.66 13.88
C ASN A 46 -17.55 19.60 13.74
N THR A 47 -17.28 18.49 13.05
CA THR A 47 -18.23 17.37 12.89
C THR A 47 -18.06 16.30 13.95
N TYR A 48 -16.96 16.35 14.71
CA TYR A 48 -16.71 15.45 15.83
C TYR A 48 -17.41 15.97 17.09
N SER A 49 -18.07 15.06 17.79
CA SER A 49 -18.59 15.31 19.14
C SER A 49 -17.63 14.69 20.14
N PHE A 50 -17.09 15.51 21.06
CA PHE A 50 -16.20 15.08 22.13
C PHE A 50 -16.85 14.10 23.11
N ASP A 51 -18.18 14.05 23.17
CA ASP A 51 -18.94 13.25 24.13
C ASP A 51 -19.25 11.82 23.68
N ASN A 52 -18.90 11.45 22.44
CA ASN A 52 -19.14 10.09 21.93
C ASN A 52 -17.83 9.29 21.94
N ASP A 53 -17.70 8.40 22.94
CA ASP A 53 -16.72 7.30 23.01
C ASP A 53 -16.91 6.27 21.87
N ARG A 54 -16.95 6.71 20.62
CA ARG A 54 -17.07 5.80 19.47
C ARG A 54 -15.71 5.20 19.17
N HIS A 55 -15.71 3.88 19.01
CA HIS A 55 -14.79 3.13 18.14
C HIS A 55 -14.90 3.65 16.69
N SER A 56 -14.50 4.90 16.43
CA SER A 56 -14.69 5.52 15.12
C SER A 56 -13.64 4.95 14.17
N LEU A 57 -14.13 4.25 13.15
CA LEU A 57 -13.36 3.98 11.94
C LEU A 57 -12.73 5.31 11.49
N ASP A 58 -11.41 5.36 11.46
CA ASP A 58 -10.63 6.58 11.23
C ASP A 58 -11.12 7.31 9.96
N LEU A 59 -11.39 8.60 10.05
CA LEU A 59 -11.90 9.39 8.92
C LEU A 59 -10.93 9.40 7.74
N ILE A 60 -9.63 9.30 8.04
CA ILE A 60 -8.60 9.10 7.02
C ILE A 60 -8.81 7.75 6.32
N MET A 61 -9.10 6.66 7.05
CA MET A 61 -9.41 5.36 6.46
C MET A 61 -10.68 5.40 5.60
N LEU A 62 -11.72 6.13 6.03
CA LEU A 62 -12.96 6.28 5.25
C LEU A 62 -12.73 6.97 3.90
N ILE A 63 -11.71 7.82 3.78
CA ILE A 63 -11.33 8.47 2.52
C ILE A 63 -10.32 7.63 1.74
N LYS A 64 -9.35 7.02 2.41
CA LYS A 64 -8.32 6.17 1.79
C LYS A 64 -8.91 4.92 1.11
N ILE A 65 -9.85 4.21 1.76
CA ILE A 65 -10.45 2.97 1.22
C ILE A 65 -11.10 3.17 -0.17
N PRO A 66 -12.03 4.12 -0.36
CA PRO A 66 -12.65 4.33 -1.67
C PRO A 66 -11.67 4.88 -2.71
N LEU A 67 -10.67 5.68 -2.32
CA LEU A 67 -9.60 6.09 -3.23
C LEU A 67 -8.84 4.87 -3.72
N PHE A 68 -8.35 4.01 -2.83
CA PHE A 68 -7.65 2.79 -3.21
C PHE A 68 -8.50 1.90 -4.13
N GLN A 69 -9.78 1.75 -3.84
CA GLN A 69 -10.67 0.95 -4.67
C GLN A 69 -10.85 1.56 -6.06
N TYR A 70 -11.03 2.88 -6.16
CA TYR A 70 -11.16 3.58 -7.43
C TYR A 70 -9.90 3.42 -8.31
N PHE A 71 -8.72 3.62 -7.73
CA PHE A 71 -7.46 3.51 -8.47
C PHE A 71 -7.12 2.07 -8.85
N HIS A 72 -7.43 1.08 -7.99
CA HIS A 72 -7.26 -0.33 -8.32
C HIS A 72 -8.11 -0.74 -9.53
N ILE A 73 -9.39 -0.35 -9.56
CA ILE A 73 -10.28 -0.65 -10.67
C ILE A 73 -9.83 0.05 -11.96
N ARG A 74 -9.32 1.29 -11.85
CA ARG A 74 -8.82 2.05 -13.01
C ARG A 74 -7.51 1.50 -13.56
N SER A 75 -6.66 0.94 -12.71
CA SER A 75 -5.41 0.29 -13.09
C SER A 75 -5.61 -1.07 -13.77
N ILE A 76 -6.72 -1.77 -13.51
CA ILE A 76 -7.03 -3.09 -14.12
C ILE A 76 -7.70 -2.94 -15.49
N ASN A 77 -8.39 -1.82 -15.72
CA ASN A 77 -9.10 -1.54 -16.97
C ASN A 77 -8.22 -0.90 -18.07
N HIS A 78 -6.90 -0.83 -17.87
CA HIS A 78 -5.89 -0.36 -18.82
C HIS A 78 -4.82 -1.43 -18.98
#